data_AF-A0A7Y0G1P2-F1
#
_entry.id   AF-A0A7Y0G1P2-F1
#
_cell.length_a   1.000
_cell.length_b   1.000
_cell.length_c   1.000
_cell.angle_alpha   90.00
_cell.angle_beta   90.00
_cell.angle_gamma   90.00
#
_symmetry.space_group_name_H-M   'P 1'
#
loop_
_entity.id
_entity.type
_entity.pdbx_description
1 polymer ?
#
loop_
_entity_poly.entity_id
_entity_poly.type
_entity_poly.pdbx_seq_one_letter_code
_entity_poly.pdbx_strand_id
1 'polypeptide(L)'
;MSISELVRVRISVLLEGWGEREVLTPRLLDCRGDGEPGPVTLVPPVEEEAAGGVLVPWIACERCGDVLARVHVREPWGGLSYLAVRYVITSSAGGGAVTREFPAESVDLAFAYLLEACSG
;
A
#
# COMPACT_ATOMS: atom_id res chain seq x y z
N MET A 1 24.82 -1.22 4.29
CA MET A 1 23.73 -1.22 5.29
C MET A 1 22.55 -1.90 4.64
N SER A 2 21.99 -2.94 5.26
CA SER A 2 20.76 -3.57 4.82
C SER A 2 19.57 -3.01 5.61
N ILE A 3 18.37 -3.08 5.05
CA ILE A 3 17.12 -2.74 5.73
C ILE A 3 16.19 -3.95 5.74
N SER A 4 15.42 -4.09 6.81
CA SER A 4 14.34 -5.09 6.88
C SER A 4 13.18 -4.70 5.96
N GLU A 5 12.38 -5.69 5.55
CA GLU A 5 11.17 -5.44 4.76
C GLU A 5 10.15 -4.56 5.50
N LEU A 6 10.02 -4.70 6.82
CA LEU A 6 9.18 -3.81 7.62
C LEU A 6 9.68 -2.35 7.56
N VAL A 7 11.00 -2.14 7.62
CA VAL A 7 11.59 -0.78 7.50
C VAL A 7 11.36 -0.25 6.09
N ARG A 8 11.54 -1.07 5.05
CA ARG A 8 11.25 -0.69 3.66
C ARG A 8 9.80 -0.24 3.49
N VAL A 9 8.85 -1.04 3.99
CA VAL A 9 7.41 -0.71 3.96
C VAL A 9 7.11 0.57 4.73
N ARG A 10 7.68 0.76 5.94
CA ARG A 10 7.51 2.00 6.72
C ARG A 10 8.03 3.24 5.99
N ILE A 11 9.20 3.15 5.35
CA ILE A 11 9.72 4.26 4.53
C ILE A 11 8.76 4.53 3.38
N SER A 12 8.30 3.49 2.69
CA SER A 12 7.30 3.61 1.63
C SER A 12 6.03 4.33 2.10
N VAL A 13 5.53 4.05 3.31
CA VAL A 13 4.36 4.72 3.92
C VAL A 13 4.62 6.20 4.20
N LEU A 14 5.78 6.54 4.75
CA LEU A 14 6.18 7.94 4.97
C LEU A 14 6.27 8.71 3.65
N LEU A 15 6.84 8.09 2.61
CA LEU A 15 6.94 8.69 1.29
C LEU A 15 5.56 8.97 0.67
N GLU A 16 4.59 8.08 0.87
CA GLU A 16 3.21 8.29 0.44
C GLU A 16 2.59 9.48 1.19
N GLY A 17 2.72 9.53 2.53
CA GLY A 17 2.20 10.62 3.34
C GLY A 17 2.83 11.99 3.04
N TRP A 18 4.07 12.02 2.53
CA TRP A 18 4.73 13.24 2.07
C TRP A 18 4.46 13.58 0.60
N GLY A 19 3.79 12.70 -0.15
CA GLY A 19 3.60 12.87 -1.60
C GLY A 19 4.88 12.68 -2.42
N GLU A 20 5.90 11.99 -1.88
CA GLU A 20 7.21 11.79 -2.51
C GLU A 20 7.40 10.35 -3.03
N ARG A 21 6.39 9.50 -2.87
CA ARG A 21 6.46 8.07 -3.23
C ARG A 21 6.87 7.85 -4.67
N GLU A 22 6.22 8.50 -5.62
CA GLU A 22 6.48 8.28 -7.04
C GLU A 22 7.92 8.68 -7.43
N VAL A 23 8.50 9.65 -6.72
CA VAL A 23 9.87 10.12 -6.93
C VAL A 23 10.90 9.19 -6.29
N LEU A 24 10.62 8.69 -5.07
CA LEU A 24 11.63 8.04 -4.23
C LEU A 24 11.50 6.51 -4.16
N THR A 25 10.41 5.91 -4.65
CA THR A 25 10.23 4.44 -4.69
C THR A 25 11.36 3.72 -5.42
N PRO A 26 11.84 4.14 -6.60
CA PRO A 26 12.95 3.46 -7.27
C PRO A 26 14.20 3.35 -6.38
N ARG A 27 14.56 4.44 -5.69
CA ARG A 27 15.73 4.47 -4.80
C ARG A 27 15.52 3.63 -3.54
N LEU A 28 14.28 3.56 -3.04
CA LEU A 28 13.91 2.67 -1.95
C LEU A 28 14.06 1.20 -2.37
N LEU A 29 13.69 0.83 -3.59
CA LEU A 29 13.83 -0.54 -4.10
C LEU A 29 15.29 -0.94 -4.32
N ASP A 30 16.17 0.01 -4.65
CA ASP A 30 17.63 -0.22 -4.74
C ASP A 30 18.29 -0.51 -3.36
N CYS A 31 17.61 -0.21 -2.25
CA CYS A 31 18.13 -0.50 -0.93
C CYS A 31 18.21 -2.02 -0.70
N ARG A 32 19.39 -2.51 -0.31
CA ARG A 32 19.63 -3.93 -0.03
C ARG A 32 18.77 -4.41 1.15
N GLY A 33 17.99 -5.47 0.93
CA GLY A 33 17.27 -6.17 2.00
C GLY A 33 18.22 -6.93 2.94
N ASP A 34 17.80 -7.15 4.18
CA ASP A 34 18.49 -8.06 5.10
C ASP A 34 18.25 -9.54 4.77
N GLY A 35 17.25 -9.85 3.94
CA GLY A 35 16.94 -11.20 3.45
C GLY A 35 15.99 -11.97 4.37
N GLU A 36 15.57 -11.36 5.48
CA GLU A 36 14.65 -11.98 6.42
C GLU A 36 13.19 -11.66 6.03
N PRO A 37 12.26 -12.62 6.17
CA PRO A 37 10.85 -12.37 5.91
C PRO A 37 10.29 -11.34 6.90
N GLY A 38 9.55 -10.35 6.37
CA GLY A 38 8.83 -9.37 7.16
C GLY A 38 7.36 -9.75 7.38
N PRO A 39 6.66 -9.14 8.34
CA PRO A 39 5.22 -9.34 8.52
C PRO A 39 4.37 -8.71 7.39
N VAL A 40 4.98 -7.82 6.61
CA VAL A 40 4.38 -7.12 5.48
C VAL A 40 5.40 -6.97 4.36
N THR A 41 4.92 -6.94 3.12
CA THR A 41 5.74 -6.74 1.91
C THR A 41 5.13 -5.69 0.99
N LEU A 42 5.96 -5.09 0.14
CA LEU A 42 5.50 -4.28 -0.99
C LEU A 42 5.06 -5.21 -2.13
N VAL A 43 3.87 -4.97 -2.67
CA VAL A 43 3.39 -5.68 -3.86
C VAL A 43 3.58 -4.83 -5.12
N PRO A 44 3.76 -5.46 -6.29
CA PRO A 44 3.84 -4.73 -7.55
C PRO A 44 2.53 -3.99 -7.82
N PRO A 45 2.60 -2.76 -8.37
CA PRO A 45 1.40 -2.01 -8.71
C PRO A 45 0.69 -2.69 -9.88
N VAL A 46 -0.58 -3.04 -9.69
CA VAL A 46 -1.48 -3.52 -10.73
C VAL A 46 -2.74 -2.65 -10.65
N GLU A 47 -3.16 -2.07 -11.76
CA GLU A 47 -4.39 -1.27 -11.80
C GLU A 47 -5.61 -2.19 -11.86
N GLU A 48 -6.51 -2.04 -10.91
CA GLU A 48 -7.78 -2.74 -10.85
C GLU A 48 -8.93 -1.73 -10.85
N GLU A 49 -9.83 -1.84 -11.83
CA GLU A 49 -11.02 -0.99 -11.88
C GLU A 49 -11.96 -1.33 -10.72
N ALA A 50 -12.31 -0.33 -9.92
CA ALA A 50 -13.17 -0.48 -8.75
C ALA A 50 -14.31 0.54 -8.77
N ALA A 51 -15.35 0.28 -7.97
CA ALA A 51 -16.46 1.22 -7.83
C ALA A 51 -15.95 2.56 -7.26
N GLY A 52 -15.96 3.60 -8.10
CA GLY A 52 -15.55 4.94 -7.71
C GLY A 52 -14.04 5.20 -7.70
N GLY A 53 -13.24 4.44 -8.45
CA GLY A 53 -11.82 4.73 -8.67
C GLY A 53 -11.02 3.56 -9.24
N VAL A 54 -9.71 3.76 -9.40
CA VAL A 54 -8.75 2.71 -9.75
C VAL A 54 -8.04 2.28 -8.47
N LEU A 55 -8.14 1.01 -8.13
CA LEU A 55 -7.47 0.41 -6.99
C LEU A 55 -6.07 -0.05 -7.41
N VAL A 56 -5.06 0.31 -6.62
CA VAL A 56 -3.67 -0.05 -6.83
C VAL A 56 -3.15 -0.73 -5.56
N PRO A 57 -3.03 -2.07 -5.55
CA PRO A 57 -2.43 -2.82 -4.44
C PRO A 57 -1.05 -2.29 -4.08
N TRP A 58 -0.74 -2.26 -2.78
CA TRP A 58 0.49 -1.63 -2.32
C TRP A 58 1.24 -2.42 -1.25
N ILE A 59 0.60 -2.77 -0.14
CA ILE A 59 1.25 -3.50 0.96
C ILE A 59 0.42 -4.74 1.30
N ALA A 60 1.01 -5.92 1.19
CA ALA A 60 0.38 -7.16 1.63
C ALA A 60 0.87 -7.57 3.02
N CYS A 61 -0.04 -8.12 3.83
CA CYS A 61 0.33 -8.76 5.07
C CYS A 61 0.63 -10.25 4.85
N GLU A 62 1.83 -10.68 5.23
CA GLU A 62 2.29 -12.05 5.04
C GLU A 62 1.58 -13.07 5.95
N ARG A 63 0.86 -12.59 6.98
CA ARG A 63 0.15 -13.45 7.93
C ARG A 63 -1.25 -13.81 7.48
N CYS A 64 -2.05 -12.82 7.11
CA CYS A 64 -3.46 -13.02 6.75
C CYS A 64 -3.79 -12.76 5.28
N GLY A 65 -2.81 -12.30 4.48
CA GLY A 65 -2.96 -12.04 3.06
C GLY A 65 -3.82 -10.82 2.73
N ASP A 66 -4.26 -10.05 3.73
CA ASP A 66 -4.93 -8.77 3.50
C ASP A 66 -3.98 -7.75 2.85
N VAL A 67 -4.53 -6.90 2.00
CA VAL A 67 -3.76 -5.94 1.21
C VAL A 67 -4.26 -4.52 1.48
N LEU A 68 -3.35 -3.64 1.86
CA LEU A 68 -3.56 -2.20 1.81
C LEU A 68 -3.35 -1.73 0.37
N ALA A 69 -4.38 -1.13 -0.20
CA ALA A 69 -4.39 -0.58 -1.55
C ALA A 69 -4.69 0.92 -1.53
N ARG A 70 -4.15 1.61 -2.54
CA ARG A 70 -4.39 3.03 -2.81
C ARG A 70 -5.51 3.14 -3.83
N VAL A 71 -6.47 4.03 -3.61
CA VAL A 71 -7.49 4.32 -4.61
C VAL A 71 -7.18 5.65 -5.25
N HIS A 72 -7.14 5.67 -6.57
CA HIS A 72 -6.89 6.86 -7.39
C HIS A 72 -8.10 7.19 -8.26
N VAL A 73 -8.15 8.42 -8.75
CA VAL A 73 -9.07 8.81 -9.82
C VAL A 73 -8.34 8.71 -11.15
N ARG A 74 -9.05 8.25 -12.19
CA ARG A 74 -8.56 8.34 -13.57
C ARG A 74 -8.77 9.76 -14.09
N GLU A 75 -7.67 10.42 -14.38
CA GLU A 75 -7.66 11.80 -14.88
C GLU A 75 -8.03 11.85 -16.38
N PRO A 76 -8.49 13.00 -16.92
CA PRO A 76 -8.88 13.12 -18.32
C PRO A 76 -7.78 12.80 -19.34
N TRP A 77 -6.51 12.91 -18.95
CA TRP A 77 -5.35 12.52 -19.76
C TRP A 77 -5.01 11.02 -19.68
N GLY A 78 -5.83 10.22 -19.01
CA GLY A 78 -5.70 8.76 -18.91
C GLY A 78 -4.78 8.26 -17.78
N GLY A 79 -4.04 9.16 -17.13
CA GLY A 79 -3.22 8.83 -15.96
C GLY A 79 -4.04 8.72 -14.67
N LEU A 80 -3.43 8.20 -13.62
CA LEU A 80 -4.00 8.23 -12.27
C LEU A 80 -3.70 9.57 -11.60
N SER A 81 -4.56 9.97 -10.66
CA SER A 81 -4.29 11.10 -9.76
C SER A 81 -2.95 10.90 -9.06
N TYR A 82 -2.14 11.95 -8.92
CA TYR A 82 -0.79 11.84 -8.35
C TYR A 82 -0.80 11.31 -6.91
N LEU A 83 -1.74 11.82 -6.09
CA LEU A 83 -2.01 11.31 -4.76
C LEU A 83 -3.21 10.36 -4.79
N ALA A 84 -3.20 9.38 -3.89
CA ALA A 84 -4.37 8.57 -3.62
C ALA A 84 -5.49 9.45 -3.03
N VAL A 85 -6.74 9.19 -3.44
CA VAL A 85 -7.91 9.90 -2.92
C VAL A 85 -8.51 9.21 -1.68
N ARG A 86 -8.14 7.95 -1.43
CA ARG A 86 -8.43 7.17 -0.21
C ARG A 86 -7.59 5.90 -0.17
N TYR A 87 -7.59 5.22 0.96
CA TYR A 87 -6.96 3.92 1.15
C TYR A 87 -7.98 2.87 1.55
N VAL A 88 -7.77 1.63 1.09
CA VAL A 88 -8.66 0.51 1.42
C VAL A 88 -7.87 -0.72 1.84
N ILE A 89 -8.46 -1.54 2.70
CA ILE A 89 -7.98 -2.89 2.98
C ILE A 89 -8.86 -3.86 2.20
N THR A 90 -8.25 -4.71 1.39
CA THR A 90 -8.93 -5.82 0.72
C THR A 90 -8.53 -7.14 1.34
N SER A 91 -9.48 -8.06 1.48
CA SER A 91 -9.21 -9.38 2.02
C SER A 91 -9.03 -10.43 0.92
N SER A 92 -7.91 -11.16 0.98
CA SER A 92 -7.67 -12.29 0.09
C SER A 92 -8.68 -13.43 0.33
N ALA A 93 -9.06 -13.68 1.58
CA ALA A 93 -10.08 -14.67 1.95
C ALA A 93 -11.47 -14.31 1.43
N GLY A 94 -11.76 -13.01 1.27
CA GLY A 94 -12.99 -12.48 0.71
C GLY A 94 -12.97 -12.28 -0.81
N GLY A 95 -11.98 -12.84 -1.52
CA GLY A 95 -11.86 -12.68 -2.97
C GLY A 95 -11.58 -11.24 -3.43
N GLY A 96 -10.89 -10.46 -2.61
CA GLY A 96 -10.57 -9.05 -2.89
C GLY A 96 -11.61 -8.05 -2.39
N ALA A 97 -12.61 -8.49 -1.61
CA ALA A 97 -13.59 -7.59 -1.02
C ALA A 97 -12.95 -6.53 -0.11
N VAL A 98 -13.42 -5.28 -0.22
CA VAL A 98 -13.02 -4.19 0.66
C VAL A 98 -13.60 -4.41 2.06
N THR A 99 -12.74 -4.52 3.06
CA THR A 99 -13.14 -4.71 4.47
C THR A 99 -13.06 -3.42 5.27
N ARG A 100 -12.25 -2.46 4.82
CA ARG A 100 -12.07 -1.16 5.48
C ARG A 100 -11.68 -0.07 4.50
N GLU A 101 -12.10 1.17 4.78
CA GLU A 101 -11.75 2.37 4.02
C GLU A 101 -11.22 3.46 4.97
N PHE A 102 -10.26 4.25 4.47
CA PHE A 102 -9.61 5.36 5.15
C PHE A 102 -9.51 6.57 4.21
N PRO A 103 -9.65 7.81 4.72
CA PRO A 103 -9.52 9.00 3.89
C PRO A 103 -8.05 9.26 3.48
N ALA A 104 -7.84 10.14 2.48
CA ALA A 104 -6.55 10.40 1.83
C ALA A 104 -5.43 10.86 2.79
N GLU A 105 -5.78 11.50 3.89
CA GLU A 105 -4.84 12.00 4.89
C GLU A 105 -4.45 10.95 5.95
N SER A 106 -5.02 9.74 5.88
CA SER A 106 -4.95 8.73 6.94
C SER A 106 -4.08 7.52 6.58
N VAL A 107 -3.01 7.72 5.79
CA VAL A 107 -2.12 6.62 5.38
C VAL A 107 -1.50 5.89 6.57
N ASP A 108 -1.09 6.61 7.61
CA ASP A 108 -0.51 6.03 8.82
C ASP A 108 -1.51 5.17 9.58
N LEU A 109 -2.78 5.60 9.65
CA LEU A 109 -3.86 4.84 10.29
C LEU A 109 -4.21 3.60 9.48
N ALA A 110 -4.24 3.70 8.15
CA ALA A 110 -4.48 2.56 7.27
C ALA A 110 -3.40 1.50 7.42
N PHE A 111 -2.13 1.93 7.51
CA PHE A 111 -1.00 1.03 7.73
C PHE A 111 -1.00 0.41 9.14
N ALA A 112 -1.28 1.20 10.18
CA ALA A 112 -1.41 0.70 11.55
C ALA A 112 -2.51 -0.37 11.65
N TYR A 113 -3.67 -0.13 11.01
CA TYR A 113 -4.76 -1.09 10.95
C TYR A 113 -4.32 -2.40 10.28
N LEU A 114 -3.59 -2.36 9.16
CA LEU A 114 -3.09 -3.56 8.48
C LEU A 114 -2.18 -4.39 9.41
N LEU A 115 -1.35 -3.73 10.23
CA LEU A 115 -0.46 -4.42 11.16
C LEU A 115 -1.22 -5.10 12.32
N GLU A 116 -2.32 -4.51 12.76
CA GLU A 116 -3.14 -4.98 13.87
C GLU A 116 -4.18 -6.04 13.48
N ALA A 117 -4.75 -5.93 12.27
CA ALA A 117 -5.91 -6.71 11.82
C ALA A 117 -5.70 -8.24 11.81
N CYS A 118 -4.48 -8.73 11.59
CA CYS A 118 -4.20 -10.18 11.62
C CYS A 118 -4.06 -10.77 13.05
N SER A 119 -4.56 -10.11 14.08
CA SER A 119 -4.49 -10.59 15.49
C SER A 119 -5.76 -11.34 15.93
N GLY A 120 -6.65 -11.70 14.99
CA GLY A 120 -7.91 -12.42 15.23
C GLY A 120 -7.87 -13.87 14.77
#